data_AF-A0A290ZT66-F1
#
_entry.id   AF-A0A290ZT66-F1
#
_cell.length_a   1.000
_cell.length_b   1.000
_cell.length_c   1.000
_cell.angle_alpha   90.00
_cell.angle_beta   90.00
_cell.angle_gamma   90.00
#
_symmetry.space_group_name_H-M   'P 1'
#
loop_
_entity.id
_entity.type
_entity.pdbx_description
1 polymer ?
#
loop_
_entity_poly.entity_id
_entity_poly.type
_entity_poly.pdbx_seq_one_letter_code
_entity_poly.pdbx_strand_id
1 'polypeptide(L)'
;MDWKIAHRDPRVASAFAAYRDFVLGVATHYAGSRLMEQLDLSPLGDDLRLSISDDFPEGLTTIRSIRDLRNSIETGEYGQLCLRLAIVQLCTAFEVFFDAVADIHGIPASRGDSVSATCHRVSASPLVLGNRAIVQIRKLHRRLAIRSVLDNDEVLVKLTAIIEVRNCIVHSAAVVADDRTALRLRAYAIDHAVGEMLHLADNLLDDFLHYMGSHVAAFVRALP
;
A
#
# COMPACT_ATOMS: atom_id res chain seq x y z
N MET A 1 -2.19 10.35 -14.02
CA MET A 1 -1.08 9.43 -14.36
C MET A 1 -1.39 8.78 -15.70
N ASP A 2 -0.43 8.67 -16.63
CA ASP A 2 -0.66 7.96 -17.90
C ASP A 2 -0.43 6.45 -17.72
N TRP A 3 -1.54 5.72 -17.62
CA TRP A 3 -1.57 4.27 -17.48
C TRP A 3 -1.53 3.51 -18.81
N LYS A 4 -1.43 4.22 -19.95
CA LYS A 4 -1.37 3.62 -21.28
C LYS A 4 0.08 3.38 -21.67
N ILE A 5 0.67 2.33 -21.08
CA ILE A 5 2.04 1.91 -21.40
C ILE A 5 1.96 0.66 -22.27
N ALA A 6 2.49 0.75 -23.48
CA ALA A 6 2.74 -0.41 -24.33
C ALA A 6 4.15 -0.95 -24.05
N HIS A 7 4.27 -2.25 -23.85
CA HIS A 7 5.55 -2.94 -23.72
C HIS A 7 5.66 -4.02 -24.80
N ARG A 8 6.88 -4.28 -25.30
CA ARG A 8 7.11 -5.25 -26.39
C ARG A 8 6.95 -6.69 -25.93
N ASP A 9 7.43 -7.02 -24.74
CA ASP A 9 7.17 -8.33 -24.11
C ASP A 9 5.71 -8.40 -23.62
N PRO A 10 4.86 -9.30 -24.17
CA PRO A 10 3.46 -9.42 -23.79
C PRO A 10 3.26 -9.87 -22.34
N ARG A 11 4.24 -10.55 -21.73
CA ARG A 11 4.18 -10.98 -20.32
C ARG A 11 4.34 -9.78 -19.40
N VAL A 12 5.29 -8.89 -19.71
CA VAL A 12 5.48 -7.63 -18.98
C VAL A 12 4.26 -6.73 -19.16
N ALA A 13 3.73 -6.63 -20.38
CA ALA A 13 2.51 -5.87 -20.65
C ALA A 13 1.32 -6.40 -19.82
N SER A 14 1.16 -7.72 -19.75
CA SER A 14 0.11 -8.37 -18.95
C SER A 14 0.31 -8.12 -17.45
N ALA A 15 1.53 -8.23 -16.93
CA ALA A 15 1.83 -7.97 -15.53
C ALA A 15 1.54 -6.51 -15.15
N PHE A 16 1.91 -5.55 -16.01
CA PHE A 16 1.61 -4.14 -15.80
C PHE A 16 0.11 -3.85 -15.90
N ALA A 17 -0.61 -4.46 -16.84
CA ALA A 17 -2.06 -4.33 -16.94
C ALA A 17 -2.76 -4.84 -15.67
N ALA A 18 -2.36 -6.01 -15.15
CA ALA A 18 -2.88 -6.55 -13.90
C ALA A 18 -2.59 -5.62 -12.70
N TYR A 19 -1.37 -5.07 -12.62
CA TYR A 19 -1.02 -4.07 -11.59
C TYR A 19 -1.93 -2.84 -11.68
N ARG A 20 -2.08 -2.26 -12.88
CA ARG A 20 -2.94 -1.10 -13.12
C ARG A 20 -4.38 -1.39 -12.70
N ASP A 21 -4.93 -2.51 -13.15
CA ASP A 21 -6.34 -2.85 -12.91
C ASP A 21 -6.60 -3.07 -11.41
N PHE A 22 -5.65 -3.69 -10.69
CA PHE A 22 -5.71 -3.83 -9.25
C PHE A 22 -5.66 -2.45 -8.58
N VAL A 23 -4.69 -1.60 -8.91
CA VAL A 23 -4.55 -0.25 -8.35
C VAL A 23 -5.81 0.60 -8.59
N LEU A 24 -6.39 0.54 -9.78
CA LEU A 24 -7.66 1.23 -10.09
C LEU A 24 -8.84 0.65 -9.31
N GLY A 25 -8.87 -0.66 -9.08
CA GLY A 25 -9.85 -1.29 -8.19
C GLY A 25 -9.75 -0.78 -6.75
N VAL A 26 -8.53 -0.65 -6.22
CA VAL A 26 -8.28 -0.07 -4.89
C VAL A 26 -8.77 1.38 -4.82
N ALA A 27 -8.41 2.20 -5.80
CA ALA A 27 -8.84 3.59 -5.86
C ALA A 27 -10.37 3.71 -5.95
N THR A 28 -11.01 2.85 -6.75
CA THR A 28 -12.48 2.82 -6.90
C THR A 28 -13.16 2.42 -5.59
N HIS A 29 -12.66 1.40 -4.91
CA HIS A 29 -13.19 0.96 -3.62
C HIS A 29 -13.10 2.08 -2.57
N TYR A 30 -11.95 2.74 -2.46
CA TYR A 30 -11.77 3.84 -1.52
C TYR A 30 -12.61 5.07 -1.88
N ALA A 31 -12.75 5.41 -3.17
CA ALA A 31 -13.68 6.45 -3.60
C ALA A 31 -15.13 6.12 -3.20
N GLY A 32 -15.52 4.85 -3.31
CA GLY A 32 -16.81 4.35 -2.83
C GLY A 32 -16.99 4.54 -1.32
N SER A 33 -15.97 4.27 -0.50
CA SER A 33 -16.06 4.53 0.94
C SER A 33 -16.20 6.02 1.26
N ARG A 34 -15.51 6.90 0.52
CA ARG A 34 -15.68 8.36 0.67
C ARG A 34 -17.10 8.82 0.31
N LEU A 35 -17.72 8.19 -0.69
CA LEU A 35 -19.12 8.45 -1.01
C LEU A 35 -20.05 7.97 0.11
N MET A 36 -19.79 6.79 0.69
CA MET A 36 -20.56 6.25 1.82
C MET A 36 -20.54 7.18 3.04
N GLU A 37 -19.40 7.79 3.34
CA GLU A 37 -19.28 8.78 4.44
C GLU A 37 -20.13 10.04 4.22
N GLN A 38 -20.58 10.30 3.00
CA GLN A 38 -21.42 11.46 2.66
C GLN A 38 -22.92 11.16 2.66
N LEU A 39 -23.32 9.89 2.83
CA LEU A 39 -24.72 9.51 2.83
C LEU A 39 -25.40 9.85 4.15
N ASP A 40 -26.59 10.44 4.07
CA ASP A 40 -27.45 10.61 5.25
C ASP A 40 -28.13 9.26 5.58
N LEU A 41 -27.66 8.64 6.67
CA LEU A 41 -28.20 7.38 7.17
C LEU A 41 -29.35 7.58 8.19
N SER A 42 -29.72 8.82 8.51
CA SER A 42 -30.79 9.14 9.47
C SER A 42 -32.15 8.51 9.09
N PRO A 43 -32.55 8.48 7.80
CA PRO A 43 -33.84 7.90 7.40
C PRO A 43 -34.01 6.41 7.68
N LEU A 44 -32.90 5.68 7.87
CA LEU A 44 -32.93 4.23 8.13
C LEU A 44 -33.28 3.87 9.58
N GLY A 45 -33.27 4.85 10.48
CA GLY A 45 -33.43 4.63 11.92
C GLY A 45 -32.21 3.94 12.56
N ASP A 46 -32.07 4.08 13.87
CA ASP A 46 -30.87 3.61 14.59
C ASP A 46 -30.85 2.09 14.82
N ASP A 47 -32.01 1.49 15.06
CA ASP A 47 -32.13 0.11 15.53
C ASP A 47 -32.17 -0.91 14.38
N LEU A 48 -32.12 -0.45 13.12
CA LEU A 48 -32.00 -1.34 11.98
C LEU A 48 -30.67 -2.12 12.07
N ARG A 49 -30.78 -3.44 12.05
CA ARG A 49 -29.66 -4.38 12.22
C ARG A 49 -29.21 -4.93 10.87
N LEU A 50 -27.90 -4.92 10.65
CA LEU A 50 -27.24 -5.45 9.48
C LEU A 50 -26.42 -6.68 9.89
N SER A 51 -26.79 -7.84 9.36
CA SER A 51 -25.97 -9.05 9.48
C SER A 51 -24.81 -8.98 8.49
N ILE A 52 -23.60 -9.36 8.92
CA ILE A 52 -22.46 -9.46 8.00
C ILE A 52 -22.61 -10.68 7.06
N SER A 53 -23.38 -11.69 7.45
CA SER A 53 -23.64 -12.88 6.63
C SER A 53 -25.03 -13.42 6.90
N ASP A 54 -25.72 -13.84 5.83
CA ASP A 54 -27.02 -14.52 5.91
C ASP A 54 -26.88 -16.04 6.05
N ASP A 55 -25.65 -16.57 6.01
CA ASP A 55 -25.35 -18.02 6.08
C ASP A 55 -25.32 -18.56 7.52
N PHE A 56 -25.39 -17.68 8.52
CA PHE A 56 -25.32 -18.03 9.94
C PHE A 56 -26.55 -17.53 10.71
N PRO A 57 -27.03 -18.27 11.72
CA PRO A 57 -28.11 -17.81 12.58
C PRO A 57 -27.71 -16.57 13.39
N GLU A 58 -28.70 -15.79 13.84
CA GLU A 58 -28.51 -14.49 14.49
C GLU A 58 -27.55 -14.53 15.69
N GLY A 59 -27.57 -15.61 16.48
CA GLY A 59 -26.68 -15.78 17.64
C GLY A 59 -25.22 -16.10 17.29
N LEU A 60 -24.90 -16.33 16.02
CA LEU A 60 -23.55 -16.68 15.54
C LEU A 60 -23.02 -15.70 14.50
N THR A 61 -23.88 -14.96 13.81
CA THR A 61 -23.46 -13.90 12.89
C THR A 61 -23.07 -12.63 13.64
N THR A 62 -22.09 -11.90 13.10
CA THR A 62 -21.78 -10.56 13.62
C THR A 62 -22.82 -9.58 13.09
N ILE A 63 -23.41 -8.80 13.99
CA ILE A 63 -24.46 -7.84 13.67
C ILE A 63 -24.00 -6.44 14.05
N ARG A 64 -24.23 -5.48 13.15
CA ARG A 64 -24.03 -4.05 13.40
C ARG A 64 -25.34 -3.31 13.25
N SER A 65 -25.56 -2.31 14.09
CA SER A 65 -26.69 -1.39 13.92
C SER A 65 -26.32 -0.22 13.01
N ILE A 66 -27.33 0.46 12.46
CA ILE A 66 -27.12 1.74 11.77
C ILE A 66 -26.51 2.77 12.73
N ARG A 67 -26.87 2.74 14.02
CA ARG A 67 -26.24 3.58 15.05
C ARG A 67 -24.73 3.35 15.12
N ASP A 68 -24.28 2.09 15.14
CA ASP A 68 -22.84 1.76 15.18
C ASP A 68 -22.11 2.26 13.94
N LEU A 69 -22.73 2.10 12.76
CA LEU A 69 -22.15 2.56 11.49
C LEU A 69 -22.05 4.08 11.44
N ARG A 70 -23.11 4.79 11.84
CA ARG A 70 -23.14 6.26 11.88
C ARG A 70 -22.08 6.78 12.83
N ASN A 71 -21.99 6.21 14.04
CA ASN A 71 -20.95 6.56 15.01
C ASN A 71 -19.55 6.39 14.41
N SER A 72 -19.28 5.28 13.72
CA SER A 72 -17.97 5.02 13.09
C SER A 72 -17.63 6.00 11.95
N ILE A 73 -18.64 6.49 11.22
CA ILE A 73 -18.48 7.53 10.20
C ILE A 73 -18.22 8.89 10.87
N GLU A 74 -19.01 9.26 11.87
CA GLU A 74 -18.91 10.54 12.59
C GLU A 74 -17.58 10.68 13.35
N THR A 75 -17.04 9.58 13.90
CA THR A 75 -15.73 9.55 14.55
C THR A 75 -14.56 9.47 13.56
N GLY A 76 -14.83 9.26 12.28
CA GLY A 76 -13.81 9.08 11.22
C GLY A 76 -13.10 7.71 11.26
N GLU A 77 -13.51 6.79 12.14
CA GLU A 77 -12.93 5.46 12.23
C GLU A 77 -13.17 4.63 10.97
N TYR A 78 -14.35 4.79 10.35
CA TYR A 78 -14.68 4.12 9.09
C TYR A 78 -13.73 4.55 7.96
N GLY A 79 -13.53 5.85 7.78
CA GLY A 79 -12.59 6.40 6.80
C GLY A 79 -11.15 5.91 7.03
N GLN A 80 -10.68 5.89 8.28
CA GLN A 80 -9.36 5.36 8.63
C GLN A 80 -9.24 3.86 8.35
N LEU A 81 -10.27 3.06 8.63
CA LEU A 81 -10.29 1.63 8.30
C LEU A 81 -10.19 1.42 6.79
N CYS A 82 -11.02 2.10 6.00
CA CYS A 82 -11.01 2.03 4.55
C CYS A 82 -9.66 2.46 3.96
N LEU A 83 -9.06 3.53 4.50
CA LEU A 83 -7.74 4.02 4.10
C LEU A 83 -6.64 2.98 4.36
N ARG A 84 -6.63 2.39 5.55
CA ARG A 84 -5.67 1.35 5.94
C ARG A 84 -5.80 0.12 5.02
N LEU A 85 -7.02 -0.34 4.75
CA LEU A 85 -7.28 -1.46 3.85
C LEU A 85 -6.81 -1.16 2.42
N ALA A 86 -7.06 0.04 1.91
CA ALA A 86 -6.60 0.47 0.59
C ALA A 86 -5.06 0.46 0.48
N ILE A 87 -4.35 0.92 1.51
CA ILE A 87 -2.87 0.92 1.54
C ILE A 87 -2.31 -0.50 1.57
N VAL A 88 -2.93 -1.41 2.35
CA VAL A 88 -2.55 -2.83 2.35
C VAL A 88 -2.66 -3.40 0.94
N GLN A 89 -3.80 -3.19 0.27
CA GLN A 89 -4.05 -3.69 -1.08
C GLN A 89 -3.09 -3.07 -2.11
N LEU A 90 -2.77 -1.79 -1.99
CA LEU A 90 -1.79 -1.12 -2.85
C LEU A 90 -0.38 -1.74 -2.73
N CYS A 91 0.07 -1.99 -1.50
CA CYS A 91 1.35 -2.69 -1.27
C CYS A 91 1.33 -4.09 -1.86
N THR A 92 0.22 -4.83 -1.71
CA THR A 92 0.06 -6.15 -2.33
C THR A 92 0.14 -6.09 -3.86
N ALA A 93 -0.55 -5.15 -4.50
CA ALA A 93 -0.49 -4.98 -5.95
C ALA A 93 0.96 -4.74 -6.43
N PHE A 94 1.70 -3.89 -5.72
CA PHE A 94 3.09 -3.60 -6.02
C PHE A 94 4.01 -4.82 -5.87
N GLU A 95 3.86 -5.57 -4.79
CA GLU A 95 4.65 -6.79 -4.56
C GLU A 95 4.37 -7.86 -5.60
N VAL A 96 3.09 -8.09 -5.92
CA VAL A 96 2.67 -9.04 -6.97
C VAL A 96 3.25 -8.65 -8.33
N PHE A 97 3.28 -7.35 -8.65
CA PHE A 97 3.89 -6.87 -9.89
C PHE A 97 5.39 -7.19 -9.95
N PHE A 98 6.15 -6.88 -8.90
CA PHE A 98 7.59 -7.14 -8.89
C PHE A 98 7.93 -8.63 -8.83
N ASP A 99 7.09 -9.45 -8.21
CA ASP A 99 7.18 -10.90 -8.29
C ASP A 99 7.00 -11.39 -9.73
N ALA A 100 5.95 -10.96 -10.42
CA ALA A 100 5.72 -11.34 -11.81
C ALA A 100 6.87 -10.91 -12.74
N VAL A 101 7.36 -9.68 -12.61
CA VAL A 101 8.48 -9.19 -13.43
C VAL A 101 9.79 -9.91 -13.10
N ALA A 102 10.07 -10.17 -11.83
CA ALA A 102 11.25 -10.95 -11.42
C ALA A 102 11.21 -12.36 -12.03
N ASP A 103 10.04 -13.02 -11.99
CA ASP A 103 9.84 -14.35 -12.57
C ASP A 103 10.03 -14.36 -14.09
N ILE A 104 9.49 -13.35 -14.81
CA ILE A 104 9.68 -13.17 -16.26
C ILE A 104 11.16 -13.12 -16.65
N HIS A 105 11.99 -12.49 -15.81
CA HIS A 105 13.43 -12.31 -16.05
C HIS A 105 14.31 -13.33 -15.30
N GLY A 106 13.72 -14.36 -14.68
CA GLY A 106 14.44 -15.43 -14.00
C GLY A 106 15.25 -14.96 -12.80
N ILE A 107 14.77 -13.95 -12.07
CA ILE A 107 15.43 -13.42 -10.87
C ILE A 107 14.87 -14.12 -9.64
N PRO A 108 15.68 -14.94 -8.93
CA PRO A 108 15.19 -15.72 -7.82
C PRO A 108 14.86 -14.83 -6.61
N ALA A 109 13.74 -15.17 -5.97
CA ALA A 109 13.40 -14.68 -4.64
C ALA A 109 14.24 -15.42 -3.59
N SER A 110 15.42 -14.92 -3.26
CA SER A 110 16.18 -15.44 -2.11
C SER A 110 15.65 -14.83 -0.82
N ARG A 111 15.24 -15.70 0.11
CA ARG A 111 14.88 -15.32 1.48
C ARG A 111 16.14 -14.80 2.20
N GLY A 112 16.01 -13.68 2.90
CA GLY A 112 17.09 -13.12 3.73
C GLY A 112 18.00 -12.11 3.01
N ASP A 113 17.81 -11.89 1.72
CA ASP A 113 18.51 -10.81 1.03
C ASP A 113 18.07 -9.45 1.56
N SER A 114 19.00 -8.49 1.51
CA SER A 114 18.72 -7.11 1.81
C SER A 114 19.52 -6.19 0.89
N VAL A 115 19.05 -4.95 0.78
CA VAL A 115 19.79 -3.87 0.13
C VAL A 115 20.13 -2.80 1.15
N SER A 116 21.35 -2.29 1.08
CA SER A 116 21.74 -1.07 1.78
C SER A 116 21.30 0.13 0.93
N ALA A 117 20.66 1.12 1.56
CA ALA A 117 20.24 2.35 0.90
C ALA A 117 20.45 3.56 1.81
N THR A 118 20.95 4.65 1.25
CA THR A 118 21.22 5.89 1.98
C THR A 118 20.13 6.93 1.73
N CYS A 119 19.57 7.50 2.80
CA CYS A 119 18.69 8.66 2.73
C CYS A 119 19.06 9.65 3.83
N HIS A 120 19.88 10.64 3.50
CA HIS A 120 20.47 11.58 4.46
C HIS A 120 19.45 12.45 5.19
N ARG A 121 18.24 12.60 4.63
CA ARG A 121 17.13 13.30 5.31
C ARG A 121 16.60 12.54 6.52
N VAL A 122 16.84 11.24 6.59
CA VAL A 122 16.26 10.34 7.60
C VAL A 122 17.33 9.82 8.54
N SER A 123 18.47 9.38 7.99
CA SER A 123 19.56 8.82 8.79
C SER A 123 20.92 9.14 8.15
N ALA A 124 21.92 9.40 8.99
CA ALA A 124 23.31 9.53 8.56
C ALA A 124 23.92 8.18 8.17
N SER A 125 23.37 7.08 8.70
CA SER A 125 23.83 5.72 8.42
C SER A 125 22.94 5.04 7.38
N PRO A 126 23.50 4.18 6.51
CA PRO A 126 22.71 3.41 5.55
C PRO A 126 21.64 2.56 6.23
N LEU A 127 20.46 2.50 5.61
CA LEU A 127 19.34 1.68 6.05
C LEU A 127 19.38 0.32 5.36
N VAL A 128 19.14 -0.74 6.13
CA VAL A 128 19.00 -2.10 5.61
C VAL A 128 17.52 -2.35 5.26
N LEU A 129 17.25 -2.54 3.98
CA LEU A 129 15.91 -2.77 3.43
C LEU A 129 15.79 -4.25 3.04
N GLY A 130 14.89 -4.97 3.72
CA GLY A 130 14.69 -6.42 3.53
C GLY A 130 13.38 -6.79 2.85
N ASN A 131 12.58 -5.81 2.41
CA ASN A 131 11.36 -6.12 1.66
C ASN A 131 11.72 -6.76 0.31
N ARG A 132 11.02 -7.84 -0.04
CA ARG A 132 11.31 -8.65 -1.24
C ARG A 132 11.21 -7.85 -2.54
N ALA A 133 10.17 -7.04 -2.72
CA ALA A 133 10.01 -6.21 -3.92
C ALA A 133 11.14 -5.18 -4.04
N ILE A 134 11.55 -4.57 -2.93
CA ILE A 134 12.70 -3.64 -2.89
C ILE A 134 14.00 -4.33 -3.32
N VAL A 135 14.25 -5.54 -2.83
CA VAL A 135 15.41 -6.35 -3.24
C VAL A 135 15.33 -6.73 -4.73
N GLN A 136 14.16 -7.14 -5.21
CA GLN A 136 13.93 -7.49 -6.61
C GLN A 136 14.16 -6.31 -7.53
N ILE A 137 13.69 -5.11 -7.19
CA ILE A 137 13.96 -3.88 -7.94
C ILE A 137 15.46 -3.73 -8.15
N ARG A 138 16.27 -3.85 -7.10
CA ARG A 138 17.73 -3.71 -7.21
C ARG A 138 18.35 -4.78 -8.10
N LYS A 139 17.91 -6.04 -7.95
CA LYS A 139 18.39 -7.16 -8.78
C LYS A 139 18.02 -6.98 -10.25
N LEU A 140 16.79 -6.54 -10.54
CA LEU A 140 16.30 -6.25 -11.89
C LEU A 140 17.16 -5.19 -12.57
N HIS A 141 17.41 -4.07 -11.90
CA HIS A 141 18.26 -2.99 -12.43
C HIS A 141 19.68 -3.47 -12.74
N ARG A 142 20.30 -4.23 -11.83
CA ARG A 142 21.64 -4.79 -12.05
C ARG A 142 21.68 -5.82 -13.17
N ARG A 143 20.71 -6.75 -13.21
CA ARG A 143 20.70 -7.87 -14.16
C ARG A 143 20.41 -7.43 -15.59
N LEU A 144 19.55 -6.43 -15.74
CA LEU A 144 19.04 -5.94 -17.02
C LEU A 144 19.71 -4.61 -17.44
N ALA A 145 20.60 -4.06 -16.62
CA ALA A 145 21.26 -2.76 -16.81
C ALA A 145 20.27 -1.61 -17.07
N ILE A 146 19.10 -1.66 -16.41
CA ILE A 146 18.05 -0.65 -16.53
C ILE A 146 18.48 0.60 -15.76
N ARG A 147 18.14 1.78 -16.30
CA ARG A 147 18.24 3.05 -15.58
C ARG A 147 16.84 3.60 -15.38
N SER A 148 16.34 3.53 -14.15
CA SER A 148 15.08 4.16 -13.77
C SER A 148 15.19 4.75 -12.37
N VAL A 149 14.27 5.67 -12.04
CA VAL A 149 14.24 6.34 -10.74
C VAL A 149 14.06 5.34 -9.58
N LEU A 150 13.51 4.15 -9.84
CA LEU A 150 13.34 3.09 -8.84
C LEU A 150 14.67 2.54 -8.29
N ASP A 151 15.80 2.73 -8.95
CA ASP A 151 17.10 2.30 -8.41
C ASP A 151 17.74 3.35 -7.47
N ASN A 152 17.11 4.51 -7.29
CA ASN A 152 17.63 5.52 -6.37
C ASN A 152 17.33 5.12 -4.92
N ASP A 153 18.35 5.20 -4.06
CA ASP A 153 18.26 4.91 -2.63
C ASP A 153 17.16 5.70 -1.93
N GLU A 154 17.01 6.99 -2.21
CA GLU A 154 15.95 7.81 -1.60
C GLU A 154 14.55 7.29 -1.95
N VAL A 155 14.39 6.80 -3.19
CA VAL A 155 13.12 6.24 -3.66
C VAL A 155 12.84 4.89 -3.01
N LEU A 156 13.84 4.02 -2.90
CA LEU A 156 13.68 2.73 -2.21
C LEU A 156 13.38 2.89 -0.73
N VAL A 157 13.98 3.90 -0.08
CA VAL A 157 13.70 4.22 1.32
C VAL A 157 12.26 4.74 1.47
N LYS A 158 11.78 5.60 0.57
CA LYS A 158 10.39 6.07 0.57
C LYS A 158 9.37 4.96 0.32
N LEU A 159 9.63 4.07 -0.65
CA LEU A 159 8.79 2.89 -0.88
C LEU A 159 8.77 1.97 0.34
N THR A 160 9.92 1.83 1.02
CA THR A 160 9.99 1.07 2.27
C THR A 160 9.13 1.70 3.36
N ALA A 161 9.05 3.04 3.45
CA ALA A 161 8.16 3.71 4.40
C ALA A 161 6.68 3.40 4.13
N ILE A 162 6.26 3.39 2.87
CA ILE A 162 4.90 3.00 2.47
C ILE A 162 4.61 1.54 2.88
N ILE A 163 5.57 0.65 2.64
CA ILE A 163 5.46 -0.76 3.05
C ILE A 163 5.46 -0.88 4.58
N GLU A 164 6.19 -0.02 5.29
CA GLU A 164 6.21 0.01 6.75
C GLU A 164 4.85 0.46 7.32
N VAL A 165 4.14 1.40 6.67
CA VAL A 165 2.74 1.71 7.01
C VAL A 165 1.88 0.44 6.95
N ARG A 166 1.99 -0.36 5.88
CA ARG A 166 1.29 -1.65 5.78
C ARG A 166 1.69 -2.59 6.91
N ASN A 167 2.98 -2.68 7.24
CA ASN A 167 3.46 -3.57 8.30
C ASN A 167 2.88 -3.18 9.67
N CYS A 168 2.86 -1.88 10.00
CA CYS A 168 2.21 -1.40 11.21
C CYS A 168 0.75 -1.84 11.26
N ILE A 169 -0.01 -1.65 10.17
CA ILE A 169 -1.43 -2.02 10.07
C ILE A 169 -1.63 -3.52 10.30
N VAL A 170 -0.85 -4.36 9.60
CA VAL A 170 -1.08 -5.82 9.56
C VAL A 170 -0.47 -6.55 10.75
N HIS A 171 0.70 -6.13 11.22
CA HIS A 171 1.48 -6.87 12.23
C HIS A 171 1.47 -6.24 13.61
N SER A 172 1.03 -4.98 13.72
CA SER A 172 1.06 -4.23 14.98
C SER A 172 -0.27 -3.55 15.29
N ALA A 173 -1.37 -3.99 14.67
CA ALA A 173 -2.71 -3.40 14.86
C ALA A 173 -2.73 -1.87 14.64
N ALA A 174 -1.98 -1.42 13.64
CA ALA A 174 -1.73 -0.01 13.34
C ALA A 174 -1.00 0.76 14.46
N VAL A 175 -0.20 0.12 15.31
CA VAL A 175 0.66 0.79 16.31
C VAL A 175 2.10 0.88 15.81
N VAL A 176 2.77 2.00 16.06
CA VAL A 176 4.21 2.15 15.79
C VAL A 176 5.00 1.39 16.85
N ALA A 177 5.57 0.24 16.46
CA ALA A 177 6.11 -0.72 17.42
C ALA A 177 7.44 -0.31 18.07
N ASP A 178 8.34 0.33 17.33
CA ASP A 178 9.70 0.63 17.77
C ASP A 178 10.32 1.85 17.05
N ASP A 179 11.47 2.30 17.54
CA ASP A 179 12.21 3.45 16.98
C ASP A 179 12.61 3.24 15.52
N ARG A 180 12.86 1.99 15.12
CA ARG A 180 13.21 1.64 13.74
C ARG A 180 12.03 1.87 12.81
N THR A 181 10.85 1.47 13.24
CA THR A 181 9.58 1.67 12.54
C THR A 181 9.30 3.17 12.42
N ALA A 182 9.36 3.91 13.53
CA ALA A 182 9.19 5.36 13.52
C ALA A 182 10.19 6.04 12.56
N LEU A 183 11.48 5.69 12.62
CA LEU A 183 12.50 6.23 11.73
C LEU A 183 12.20 5.98 10.25
N ARG A 184 11.70 4.78 9.89
CA ARG A 184 11.37 4.45 8.51
C ARG A 184 10.16 5.22 8.01
N LEU A 185 9.12 5.38 8.83
CA LEU A 185 7.92 6.15 8.50
C LEU A 185 8.27 7.62 8.18
N ARG A 186 9.23 8.21 8.90
CA ARG A 186 9.73 9.58 8.65
C ARG A 186 10.30 9.80 7.25
N ALA A 187 10.74 8.75 6.55
CA ALA A 187 11.20 8.90 5.17
C ALA A 187 10.11 9.40 4.21
N TYR A 188 8.84 9.21 4.59
CA TYR A 188 7.69 9.74 3.89
C TYR A 188 6.96 10.84 4.68
N ALA A 189 7.66 11.53 5.59
CA ALA A 189 7.09 12.57 6.46
C ALA A 189 5.87 12.09 7.28
N ILE A 190 5.88 10.81 7.69
CA ILE A 190 4.89 10.24 8.59
C ILE A 190 5.51 10.23 9.98
N ASP A 191 5.26 11.29 10.73
CA ASP A 191 5.81 11.49 12.08
C ASP A 191 4.84 10.96 13.14
N HIS A 192 5.24 9.86 13.78
CA HIS A 192 4.54 9.24 14.92
C HIS A 192 5.57 8.77 15.94
N ALA A 193 5.22 8.85 17.22
CA ALA A 193 6.03 8.31 18.31
C ALA A 193 5.79 6.80 18.50
N VAL A 194 6.75 6.13 19.13
CA VAL A 194 6.61 4.71 19.49
C VAL A 194 5.43 4.53 20.45
N GLY A 195 4.59 3.55 20.17
CA GLY A 195 3.36 3.26 20.91
C GLY A 195 2.13 4.03 20.43
N GLU A 196 2.28 5.01 19.53
CA GLU A 196 1.14 5.73 18.96
C GLU A 196 0.40 4.89 17.93
N MET A 197 -0.92 5.07 17.88
CA MET A 197 -1.74 4.52 16.81
C MET A 197 -1.53 5.36 15.56
N LEU A 198 -1.16 4.67 14.49
CA LEU A 198 -0.96 5.23 13.16
C LEU A 198 -2.30 5.77 12.64
N HIS A 199 -2.40 7.09 12.68
CA HIS A 199 -3.42 7.87 12.02
C HIS A 199 -2.83 8.44 10.73
N LEU A 200 -3.52 8.21 9.62
CA LEU A 200 -3.04 8.55 8.29
C LEU A 200 -3.83 9.73 7.75
N ALA A 201 -3.15 10.69 7.14
CA ALA A 201 -3.82 11.83 6.51
C ALA A 201 -4.69 11.39 5.34
N ASP A 202 -5.82 12.07 5.14
CA ASP A 202 -6.82 11.74 4.10
C ASP A 202 -6.24 11.71 2.67
N ASN A 203 -5.23 12.53 2.38
CA ASN A 203 -4.59 12.60 1.06
C ASN A 203 -3.52 11.50 0.85
N LEU A 204 -3.17 10.74 1.88
CA LEU A 204 -1.99 9.87 1.84
C LEU A 204 -2.15 8.70 0.86
N LEU A 205 -3.37 8.19 0.66
CA LEU A 205 -3.60 7.17 -0.36
C LEU A 205 -3.30 7.71 -1.76
N ASP A 206 -3.75 8.91 -2.08
CA ASP A 206 -3.52 9.52 -3.38
C ASP A 206 -2.01 9.74 -3.60
N ASP A 207 -1.32 10.25 -2.58
CA ASP A 207 0.14 10.40 -2.59
C ASP A 207 0.85 9.05 -2.86
N PHE A 208 0.44 7.98 -2.18
CA PHE A 208 1.03 6.64 -2.39
C PHE A 208 0.71 6.07 -3.77
N LEU A 209 -0.54 6.20 -4.24
CA LEU A 209 -0.97 5.78 -5.57
C LEU A 209 -0.12 6.47 -6.64
N HIS A 210 0.02 7.79 -6.52
CA HIS A 210 0.81 8.59 -7.44
C HIS A 210 2.29 8.24 -7.38
N TYR A 211 2.85 8.10 -6.17
CA TYR A 211 4.25 7.78 -5.98
C TYR A 211 4.59 6.40 -6.54
N MET A 212 3.89 5.35 -6.10
CA MET A 212 4.17 3.98 -6.54
C MET A 212 3.87 3.80 -8.04
N GLY A 213 2.72 4.28 -8.50
CA GLY A 213 2.30 4.10 -9.89
C GLY A 213 3.22 4.82 -10.89
N SER A 214 3.68 6.04 -10.59
CA SER A 214 4.58 6.78 -11.48
C SER A 214 5.95 6.12 -11.61
N HIS A 215 6.47 5.57 -10.50
CA HIS A 215 7.74 4.88 -10.50
C HIS A 215 7.67 3.50 -11.18
N VAL A 216 6.59 2.74 -10.95
CA VAL A 216 6.33 1.49 -11.68
C VAL A 216 6.18 1.77 -13.18
N ALA A 217 5.41 2.78 -13.56
CA ALA A 217 5.25 3.19 -14.95
C ALA A 217 6.59 3.54 -15.62
N ALA A 218 7.43 4.33 -14.94
CA ALA A 218 8.75 4.68 -15.45
C ALA A 218 9.66 3.46 -15.60
N PHE A 219 9.61 2.53 -14.63
CA PHE A 219 10.36 1.28 -14.69
C PHE A 219 9.92 0.39 -15.85
N VAL A 220 8.61 0.23 -16.07
CA VAL A 220 8.08 -0.56 -17.19
C VAL A 220 8.54 0.00 -18.53
N ARG A 221 8.56 1.33 -18.70
CA ARG A 221 9.07 1.97 -19.93
C ARG A 221 10.58 1.74 -20.15
N ALA A 222 11.31 1.44 -19.10
CA ALA A 222 12.76 1.23 -19.14
C ALA A 222 13.16 -0.25 -19.22
N LEU A 223 12.20 -1.18 -19.13
CA LEU A 223 12.44 -2.61 -19.36
C LEU A 223 12.78 -2.88 -20.84
N PRO A 224 13.67 -3.86 -21.13
CA PRO A 224 14.08 -4.22 -22.48
C PRO A 224 13.03 -5.00 -23.29
#